data_AF-A0A965PKH4-F1
#
_entry.id   AF-A0A965PKH4-F1
#
_cell.length_a   1.000
_cell.length_b   1.000
_cell.length_c   1.000
_cell.angle_alpha   90.00
_cell.angle_beta   90.00
_cell.angle_gamma   90.00
#
_symmetry.space_group_name_H-M   'P 1'
#
loop_
_entity.id
_entity.type
_entity.pdbx_description
1 polymer ?
#
loop_
_entity_poly.entity_id
_entity_poly.type
_entity_poly.pdbx_seq_one_letter_code
_entity_poly.pdbx_strand_id
1 'polypeptide(L)'
;MPILPANPKVIGSKPYTGNSDGAAAGPRAGMDEWIRQAIKYGGGAFWNNGNWGVRDMRGTPGSLSVHATGRAVDLSYRPSEQHPDANRKGTIAFINIVLANANALGVECVLDYFPKAFGRGWRCDRQAWKSYSKPEIHNAPNGDWLHVEINPQMADAPNLVKQAFQ
;
A
#
# COMPACT_ATOMS: atom_id res chain seq x y z
N MET A 1 -6.54 -6.76 13.67
CA MET A 1 -7.77 -6.94 12.87
C MET A 1 -7.88 -8.40 12.49
N PRO A 2 -9.09 -8.96 12.41
CA PRO A 2 -9.28 -10.30 11.88
C PRO A 2 -8.95 -10.34 10.38
N ILE A 3 -8.42 -11.47 9.91
CA ILE A 3 -8.18 -11.73 8.50
C ILE A 3 -9.53 -11.73 7.76
N LEU A 4 -9.65 -10.95 6.68
CA LEU A 4 -10.81 -11.03 5.80
C LEU A 4 -10.58 -12.15 4.78
N PRO A 5 -11.52 -13.10 4.63
CA PRO A 5 -11.36 -14.21 3.72
C PRO A 5 -11.38 -13.74 2.25
N ALA A 6 -10.73 -14.52 1.39
CA ALA A 6 -10.82 -14.34 -0.06
C ALA A 6 -12.29 -14.46 -0.52
N ASN A 7 -12.73 -13.62 -1.46
CA ASN A 7 -14.05 -13.77 -2.07
C ASN A 7 -14.04 -14.92 -3.08
N PRO A 8 -14.74 -16.04 -2.83
CA PRO A 8 -14.69 -17.22 -3.70
C PRO A 8 -15.28 -16.97 -5.09
N LYS A 9 -16.02 -15.87 -5.28
CA LYS A 9 -16.61 -15.49 -6.57
C LYS A 9 -15.69 -14.61 -7.41
N VAL A 10 -14.55 -14.18 -6.87
CA VAL A 10 -13.60 -13.29 -7.54
C VAL A 10 -12.33 -14.08 -7.86
N ILE A 11 -12.06 -14.24 -9.16
CA ILE A 11 -10.85 -14.91 -9.63
C ILE A 11 -9.62 -14.17 -9.11
N GLY A 12 -8.68 -14.92 -8.55
CA GLY A 12 -7.43 -14.39 -8.03
C GLY A 12 -7.58 -13.63 -6.72
N SER A 13 -8.74 -13.63 -6.06
CA SER A 13 -8.85 -13.05 -4.72
C SER A 13 -7.94 -13.77 -3.71
N LYS A 14 -7.45 -13.03 -2.72
CA LYS A 14 -6.61 -13.53 -1.63
C LYS A 14 -7.16 -13.05 -0.29
N PRO A 15 -6.90 -13.76 0.82
CA PRO A 15 -7.23 -13.24 2.14
C PRO A 15 -6.49 -11.92 2.38
N TYR A 16 -7.17 -10.95 2.99
CA TYR A 16 -6.56 -9.70 3.43
C TYR A 16 -6.19 -9.81 4.90
N THR A 17 -4.90 -9.73 5.20
CA THR A 17 -4.39 -9.96 6.56
C THR A 17 -4.40 -8.70 7.43
N GLY A 18 -4.25 -7.51 6.85
CA GLY A 18 -4.21 -6.27 7.62
C GLY A 18 -3.13 -6.34 8.71
N ASN A 19 -3.39 -5.84 9.91
CA ASN A 19 -2.40 -5.83 10.99
C ASN A 19 -2.43 -7.11 11.87
N SER A 20 -2.83 -8.26 11.32
CA SER A 20 -3.02 -9.49 12.11
C SER A 20 -1.71 -10.11 12.62
N ASP A 21 -0.58 -9.81 11.99
CA ASP A 21 0.76 -10.28 12.36
C ASP A 21 1.40 -9.48 13.52
N GLY A 22 0.77 -8.40 13.96
CA GLY A 22 1.23 -7.59 15.08
C GLY A 22 2.42 -6.69 14.74
N ALA A 23 2.92 -5.96 15.74
CA ALA A 23 4.02 -5.03 15.54
C ALA A 23 5.33 -5.77 15.25
N ALA A 24 6.02 -5.38 14.18
CA ALA A 24 7.35 -5.87 13.85
C ALA A 24 8.41 -5.13 14.70
N ALA A 25 9.50 -5.84 15.04
CA ALA A 25 10.64 -5.26 15.75
C ALA A 25 11.42 -4.21 14.93
N GLY A 26 11.20 -4.15 13.62
CA GLY A 26 11.84 -3.22 12.70
C GLY A 26 11.25 -3.30 11.29
N PRO A 27 11.80 -2.53 10.34
CA PRO A 27 11.52 -2.68 8.92
C PRO A 27 11.77 -4.12 8.44
N ARG A 28 11.00 -4.59 7.45
CA ARG A 28 11.14 -5.93 6.88
C ARG A 28 11.80 -5.85 5.52
N ALA A 29 12.81 -6.71 5.31
CA ALA A 29 13.71 -6.62 4.15
C ALA A 29 12.98 -6.73 2.80
N GLY A 30 11.90 -7.51 2.72
CA GLY A 30 11.08 -7.61 1.52
C GLY A 30 10.29 -6.32 1.23
N MET A 31 9.80 -5.63 2.26
CA MET A 31 9.17 -4.32 2.07
C MET A 31 10.18 -3.27 1.60
N ASP A 32 11.39 -3.28 2.16
CA ASP A 32 12.47 -2.37 1.73
C ASP A 32 12.86 -2.61 0.26
N GLU A 33 12.95 -3.87 -0.15
CA GLU A 33 13.19 -4.24 -1.55
C GLU A 33 12.00 -3.85 -2.45
N TRP A 34 10.76 -3.96 -1.97
CA TRP A 34 9.57 -3.55 -2.73
C TRP A 34 9.60 -2.05 -3.00
N ILE A 35 9.95 -1.26 -1.99
CA ILE A 35 10.13 0.19 -2.10
C ILE A 35 11.24 0.51 -3.10
N ARG A 36 12.39 -0.15 -2.98
CA ARG A 36 13.52 0.08 -3.89
C ARG A 36 13.12 -0.15 -5.36
N GLN A 37 12.37 -1.22 -5.64
CA GLN A 37 11.87 -1.52 -6.98
C GLN A 37 10.80 -0.51 -7.41
N ALA A 38 9.86 -0.17 -6.53
CA ALA A 38 8.84 0.82 -6.81
C ALA A 38 9.43 2.19 -7.16
N ILE A 39 10.44 2.67 -6.43
CA ILE A 39 11.14 3.93 -6.72
C ILE A 39 11.88 3.85 -8.05
N LYS A 40 12.57 2.73 -8.33
CA LYS A 40 13.26 2.51 -9.61
C LYS A 40 12.30 2.59 -10.80
N TYR A 41 11.20 1.85 -10.76
CA TYR A 41 10.23 1.78 -11.88
C TYR A 41 9.21 2.90 -11.89
N GLY A 42 9.05 3.61 -10.77
CA GLY A 42 8.20 4.80 -10.65
C GLY A 42 8.77 6.01 -11.38
N GLY A 43 10.08 6.00 -11.71
CA GLY A 43 10.69 7.01 -12.58
C GLY A 43 10.55 8.45 -12.08
N GLY A 44 10.56 8.65 -10.76
CA GLY A 44 10.42 9.98 -10.13
C GLY A 44 8.98 10.45 -9.90
N ALA A 45 7.96 9.70 -10.34
CA ALA A 45 6.55 10.11 -10.18
C ALA A 45 6.09 10.17 -8.71
N PHE A 46 6.77 9.46 -7.82
CA PHE A 46 6.51 9.45 -6.39
C PHE A 46 7.80 9.16 -5.63
N TRP A 47 7.76 9.41 -4.32
CA TRP A 47 8.86 9.16 -3.39
C TRP A 47 8.35 8.46 -2.12
N ASN A 48 9.26 7.78 -1.41
CA ASN A 48 8.93 7.06 -0.19
C ASN A 48 8.71 8.05 0.97
N ASN A 49 7.47 8.17 1.44
CA ASN A 49 7.04 9.06 2.51
C ASN A 49 6.96 8.37 3.89
N GLY A 50 7.45 7.13 3.98
CA GLY A 50 7.56 6.36 5.21
C GLY A 50 7.01 4.94 5.06
N ASN A 51 7.73 3.98 5.64
CA ASN A 51 7.39 2.55 5.56
C ASN A 51 7.14 1.91 6.95
N TRP A 52 7.95 2.21 7.95
CA TRP A 52 7.83 1.59 9.27
C TRP A 52 7.77 2.60 10.43
N GLY A 53 6.96 2.25 11.42
CA GLY A 53 6.90 2.93 12.71
C GLY A 53 5.79 2.31 13.55
N VAL A 54 6.13 1.91 14.79
CA VAL A 54 5.15 1.32 15.72
C VAL A 54 4.25 2.42 16.25
N ARG A 55 3.05 2.51 15.70
CA ARG A 55 2.05 3.53 16.03
C ARG A 55 0.63 3.03 15.78
N ASP A 56 -0.31 3.69 16.40
CA ASP A 56 -1.72 3.54 16.06
C ASP A 56 -2.03 4.11 14.68
N MET A 57 -3.08 3.57 14.06
CA MET A 57 -3.68 4.10 12.86
C MET A 57 -4.15 5.53 13.13
N ARG A 58 -3.83 6.43 12.21
CA ARG A 58 -4.18 7.86 12.36
C ARG A 58 -5.69 7.99 12.60
N GLY A 59 -6.07 8.76 13.60
CA GLY A 59 -7.47 9.02 13.96
C GLY A 59 -8.19 7.85 14.64
N THR A 60 -7.50 6.74 14.93
CA THR A 60 -8.09 5.55 15.57
C THR A 60 -7.18 5.02 16.68
N PRO A 61 -7.12 5.70 17.85
CA PRO A 61 -6.30 5.26 18.99
C PRO A 61 -6.62 3.82 19.42
N GLY A 62 -5.59 3.08 19.83
CA GLY A 62 -5.69 1.67 20.23
C GLY A 62 -5.78 0.67 19.07
N SER A 63 -5.77 1.13 17.82
CA SER A 63 -5.76 0.26 16.64
C SER A 63 -4.43 0.35 15.90
N LEU A 64 -3.65 -0.74 15.91
CA LEU A 64 -2.32 -0.78 15.30
C LEU A 64 -2.33 -0.39 13.82
N SER A 65 -1.40 0.46 13.37
CA SER A 65 -1.20 0.76 11.95
C SER A 65 -0.52 -0.39 11.22
N VAL A 66 -0.82 -0.61 9.93
CA VAL A 66 -0.07 -1.60 9.12
C VAL A 66 1.40 -1.19 8.95
N HIS A 67 1.73 0.09 9.01
CA HIS A 67 3.14 0.53 9.09
C HIS A 67 3.89 -0.09 10.28
N ALA A 68 3.21 -0.37 11.40
CA ALA A 68 3.84 -1.00 12.57
C ALA A 68 4.25 -2.45 12.30
N THR A 69 3.61 -3.10 11.32
CA THR A 69 3.88 -4.49 10.92
C THR A 69 5.03 -4.62 9.91
N GLY A 70 5.58 -3.48 9.45
CA GLY A 70 6.73 -3.44 8.54
C GLY A 70 6.43 -3.83 7.09
N ARG A 71 5.15 -3.86 6.70
CA ARG A 71 4.68 -4.32 5.39
C ARG A 71 3.79 -3.29 4.66
N ALA A 72 3.97 -2.00 5.00
CA ALA A 72 3.31 -0.90 4.34
C ALA A 72 4.29 0.19 3.92
N VAL A 73 3.89 1.00 2.94
CA VAL A 73 4.58 2.24 2.55
C VAL A 73 3.59 3.29 2.11
N ASP A 74 3.87 4.55 2.44
CA ASP A 74 3.21 5.71 1.85
C ASP A 74 4.07 6.23 0.68
N LEU A 75 3.52 6.22 -0.53
CA LEU A 75 4.17 6.74 -1.74
C LEU A 75 3.61 8.13 -2.05
N SER A 76 4.32 9.19 -1.65
CA SER A 76 3.86 10.55 -1.88
C SER A 76 4.16 10.99 -3.31
N TYR A 77 3.18 11.63 -3.92
CA TYR A 77 3.26 12.24 -5.25
C TYR A 77 3.23 13.78 -5.18
N ARG A 78 3.45 14.33 -3.98
CA ARG A 78 3.57 15.78 -3.77
C ARG A 78 4.86 16.27 -4.42
N PRO A 79 4.79 17.23 -5.36
CA PRO A 79 5.98 17.92 -5.86
C PRO A 79 6.69 18.66 -4.73
N SER A 80 8.02 18.62 -4.73
CA SER A 80 8.86 19.40 -3.82
C SER A 80 10.16 19.79 -4.52
N GLU A 81 10.99 20.62 -3.88
CA GLU A 81 12.33 20.95 -4.40
C GLU A 81 13.19 19.69 -4.62
N GLN A 82 13.08 18.68 -3.73
CA GLN A 82 13.81 17.41 -3.85
C GLN A 82 13.17 16.43 -4.84
N HIS A 83 11.87 16.59 -5.12
CA HIS A 83 11.08 15.72 -5.99
C HIS A 83 10.24 16.55 -6.97
N PRO A 84 10.88 17.30 -7.88
CA PRO A 84 10.17 18.23 -8.77
C PRO A 84 9.25 17.51 -9.77
N ASP A 85 9.59 16.27 -10.13
CA ASP A 85 8.85 15.46 -11.09
C ASP A 85 7.72 14.63 -10.47
N ALA A 86 7.57 14.66 -9.13
CA ALA A 86 6.53 13.89 -8.46
C ALA A 86 5.14 14.36 -8.90
N ASN A 87 4.30 13.43 -9.34
CA ASN A 87 3.00 13.76 -9.88
C ASN A 87 2.02 12.58 -9.80
N ARG A 88 0.77 12.90 -9.47
CA ARG A 88 -0.29 11.89 -9.31
C ARG A 88 -0.53 11.05 -10.56
N LYS A 89 -0.38 11.63 -11.76
CA LYS A 89 -0.63 10.93 -13.03
C LYS A 89 0.31 9.74 -13.19
N GLY A 90 1.61 9.94 -12.99
CA GLY A 90 2.64 8.90 -13.02
C GLY A 90 2.45 7.87 -11.91
N THR A 91 2.11 8.32 -10.70
CA THR A 91 1.85 7.40 -9.57
C THR A 91 0.67 6.48 -9.83
N ILE A 92 -0.42 7.00 -10.42
CA ILE A 92 -1.57 6.17 -10.78
C ILE A 92 -1.25 5.25 -11.97
N ALA A 93 -0.43 5.69 -12.93
CA ALA A 93 0.02 4.80 -14.00
C ALA A 93 0.82 3.60 -13.46
N PHE A 94 1.77 3.87 -12.54
CA PHE A 94 2.54 2.84 -11.86
C PHE A 94 1.64 1.91 -11.04
N ILE A 95 0.74 2.45 -10.20
CA ILE A 95 -0.10 1.60 -9.34
C ILE A 95 -1.05 0.73 -10.14
N ASN A 96 -1.51 1.18 -11.32
CA ASN A 96 -2.34 0.34 -12.19
C ASN A 96 -1.58 -0.89 -12.70
N ILE A 97 -0.28 -0.76 -13.03
CA ILE A 97 0.58 -1.89 -13.41
C ILE A 97 0.78 -2.82 -12.21
N VAL A 98 1.04 -2.26 -11.03
CA VAL A 98 1.17 -3.02 -9.79
C VAL A 98 -0.10 -3.82 -9.49
N LEU A 99 -1.28 -3.19 -9.61
CA LEU A 99 -2.55 -3.84 -9.32
C LEU A 99 -2.94 -4.89 -10.37
N ALA A 100 -2.57 -4.69 -11.64
CA ALA A 100 -2.72 -5.73 -12.66
C ALA A 100 -1.89 -6.99 -12.33
N ASN A 101 -0.83 -6.84 -11.54
CA ASN A 101 0.06 -7.92 -11.10
C ASN A 101 -0.01 -8.15 -9.57
N ALA A 102 -1.11 -7.74 -8.92
CA ALA A 102 -1.20 -7.68 -7.46
C ALA A 102 -0.84 -8.99 -6.77
N ASN A 103 -1.28 -10.13 -7.32
CA ASN A 103 -0.99 -11.45 -6.74
C ASN A 103 0.48 -11.83 -6.82
N ALA A 104 1.17 -11.51 -7.91
CA ALA A 104 2.61 -11.79 -8.07
C ALA A 104 3.44 -10.87 -7.17
N LEU A 105 3.02 -9.61 -7.05
CA LEU A 105 3.66 -8.60 -6.18
C LEU A 105 3.24 -8.71 -4.71
N GLY A 106 2.30 -9.61 -4.39
CA GLY A 106 1.75 -9.81 -3.06
C GLY A 106 1.00 -8.61 -2.48
N VAL A 107 0.46 -7.72 -3.31
CA VAL A 107 -0.27 -6.53 -2.85
C VAL A 107 -1.57 -6.94 -2.19
N GLU A 108 -1.79 -6.42 -0.99
CA GLU A 108 -2.98 -6.69 -0.19
C GLU A 108 -3.98 -5.54 -0.20
N CYS A 109 -3.48 -4.31 -0.09
CA CYS A 109 -4.31 -3.13 0.03
C CYS A 109 -3.60 -1.94 -0.62
N VAL A 110 -4.36 -1.09 -1.30
CA VAL A 110 -3.92 0.24 -1.70
C VAL A 110 -4.99 1.25 -1.31
N LEU A 111 -4.62 2.29 -0.56
CA LEU A 111 -5.50 3.38 -0.20
C LEU A 111 -5.13 4.63 -0.99
N ASP A 112 -6.11 5.18 -1.69
CA ASP A 112 -6.02 6.42 -2.43
C ASP A 112 -6.94 7.42 -1.74
N TYR A 113 -6.35 8.50 -1.21
CA TYR A 113 -7.10 9.53 -0.49
C TYR A 113 -7.93 10.38 -1.45
N PHE A 114 -7.87 10.13 -2.76
CA PHE A 114 -8.78 10.66 -3.77
C PHE A 114 -9.60 9.52 -4.40
N PRO A 115 -10.79 9.76 -4.97
CA PRO A 115 -11.41 11.07 -5.21
C PRO A 115 -12.18 11.62 -4.00
N LYS A 116 -12.66 12.87 -4.11
CA LYS A 116 -13.57 13.48 -3.14
C LYS A 116 -14.88 12.67 -3.05
N ALA A 117 -15.53 12.58 -1.89
CA ALA A 117 -15.16 13.20 -0.61
C ALA A 117 -14.26 12.33 0.28
N PHE A 118 -14.28 11.00 0.13
CA PHE A 118 -13.75 10.08 1.13
C PHE A 118 -12.65 9.14 0.64
N GLY A 119 -12.19 9.33 -0.60
CA GLY A 119 -11.18 8.48 -1.22
C GLY A 119 -11.73 7.11 -1.62
N ARG A 120 -10.81 6.18 -1.85
CA ARG A 120 -11.08 4.80 -2.26
C ARG A 120 -10.00 3.85 -1.76
N GLY A 121 -10.33 2.57 -1.70
CA GLY A 121 -9.35 1.51 -1.45
C GLY A 121 -9.46 0.39 -2.46
N TRP A 122 -8.34 -0.14 -2.90
CA TRP A 122 -8.26 -1.44 -3.56
C TRP A 122 -7.86 -2.48 -2.52
N ARG A 123 -8.42 -3.70 -2.58
CA ARG A 123 -7.92 -4.81 -1.75
C ARG A 123 -7.97 -6.14 -2.49
N CYS A 124 -7.05 -7.03 -2.10
CA CYS A 124 -6.88 -8.36 -2.68
C CYS A 124 -8.08 -9.29 -2.45
N ASP A 125 -8.89 -9.06 -1.40
CA ASP A 125 -10.08 -9.87 -1.10
C ASP A 125 -11.17 -9.74 -2.17
N ARG A 126 -11.20 -8.59 -2.86
CA ARG A 126 -12.15 -8.28 -3.92
C ARG A 126 -11.52 -7.97 -5.28
N GLN A 127 -10.19 -7.89 -5.35
CA GLN A 127 -9.41 -7.52 -6.56
C GLN A 127 -9.92 -6.24 -7.25
N ALA A 128 -10.47 -5.30 -6.48
CA ALA A 128 -11.18 -4.16 -7.03
C ALA A 128 -11.08 -2.91 -6.14
N TRP A 129 -11.13 -1.76 -6.78
CA TRP A 129 -11.33 -0.48 -6.09
C TRP A 129 -12.75 -0.40 -5.51
N LYS A 130 -12.87 0.16 -4.32
CA LYS A 130 -14.12 0.56 -3.69
C LYS A 130 -13.99 2.03 -3.33
N SER A 131 -14.80 2.87 -3.96
CA SER A 131 -14.97 4.27 -3.53
C SER A 131 -15.75 4.29 -2.23
N TYR A 132 -15.32 5.09 -1.27
CA TYR A 132 -15.96 5.17 0.03
C TYR A 132 -17.10 6.19 0.01
N SER A 133 -18.24 5.81 0.57
CA SER A 133 -19.42 6.68 0.74
C SER A 133 -19.46 7.37 2.10
N LYS A 134 -18.55 7.01 3.00
CA LYS A 134 -18.37 7.58 4.34
C LYS A 134 -16.88 7.62 4.68
N PRO A 135 -16.45 8.38 5.70
CA PRO A 135 -15.04 8.41 6.12
C PRO A 135 -14.56 7.01 6.58
N GLU A 136 -13.87 6.29 5.69
CA GLU A 136 -13.20 5.02 6.00
C GLU A 136 -11.67 5.21 6.16
N ILE A 137 -11.09 6.25 5.53
CA ILE A 137 -9.67 6.60 5.64
C ILE A 137 -9.51 8.07 6.09
N HIS A 138 -8.73 8.29 7.14
CA HIS A 138 -8.49 9.62 7.70
C HIS A 138 -7.59 10.46 6.77
N ASN A 139 -7.79 11.78 6.70
CA ASN A 139 -7.19 12.72 5.74
C ASN A 139 -7.72 12.65 4.30
N ALA A 140 -8.64 11.74 3.94
CA ALA A 140 -9.32 11.91 2.66
C ALA A 140 -10.25 13.15 2.72
N PRO A 141 -10.29 14.00 1.68
CA PRO A 141 -9.71 13.77 0.36
C PRO A 141 -8.36 14.47 0.09
N ASN A 142 -7.62 14.84 1.13
CA ASN A 142 -6.47 15.75 1.05
C ASN A 142 -5.10 15.04 1.14
N GLY A 143 -5.07 13.70 1.19
CA GLY A 143 -3.80 12.96 1.18
C GLY A 143 -3.11 13.05 -0.18
N ASP A 144 -1.82 13.36 -0.19
CA ASP A 144 -0.98 13.45 -1.38
C ASP A 144 -0.04 12.24 -1.53
N TRP A 145 -0.50 11.09 -1.07
CA TRP A 145 0.18 9.80 -1.16
C TRP A 145 -0.78 8.66 -1.47
N LEU A 146 -0.23 7.53 -1.91
CA LEU A 146 -0.91 6.24 -1.87
C LEU A 146 -0.34 5.42 -0.73
N HIS A 147 -1.21 4.84 0.09
CA HIS A 147 -0.81 3.81 1.05
C HIS A 147 -0.80 2.46 0.33
N VAL A 148 0.27 1.68 0.44
CA VAL A 148 0.38 0.35 -0.16
C VAL A 148 0.78 -0.65 0.91
N GLU A 149 0.10 -1.81 0.92
CA GLU A 149 0.39 -2.94 1.81
C GLU A 149 0.73 -4.18 1.00
N ILE A 150 1.71 -4.97 1.45
CA ILE A 150 2.05 -6.28 0.86
C ILE A 150 1.90 -7.41 1.87
N ASN A 151 1.62 -8.62 1.40
CA ASN A 151 1.41 -9.76 2.27
C ASN A 151 2.67 -10.11 3.11
N PRO A 152 2.51 -10.80 4.25
CA PRO A 152 3.64 -11.14 5.12
C PRO A 152 4.76 -11.93 4.43
N GLN A 153 4.43 -12.83 3.51
CA GLN A 153 5.42 -13.62 2.78
C GLN A 153 6.34 -12.73 1.95
N MET A 154 5.80 -11.79 1.18
CA MET A 154 6.59 -10.86 0.38
C MET A 154 7.36 -9.87 1.24
N ALA A 155 6.81 -9.47 2.39
CA ALA A 155 7.50 -8.60 3.33
C ALA A 155 8.78 -9.23 3.92
N ASP A 156 8.86 -10.55 4.03
CA ASP A 156 10.08 -11.25 4.52
C ASP A 156 11.01 -11.76 3.40
N ALA A 157 10.57 -11.75 2.14
CA ALA A 157 11.25 -12.43 1.05
C ALA A 157 11.75 -11.44 -0.02
N PRO A 158 12.84 -10.69 0.21
CA PRO A 158 13.35 -9.70 -0.75
C PRO A 158 13.68 -10.32 -2.12
N ASN A 159 14.15 -11.56 -2.18
CA ASN A 159 14.42 -12.23 -3.45
C ASN A 159 13.14 -12.47 -4.27
N LEU A 160 12.02 -12.83 -3.62
CA LEU A 160 10.74 -13.00 -4.30
C LEU A 160 10.20 -11.66 -4.80
N VAL A 161 10.36 -10.60 -4.01
CA VAL A 161 10.01 -9.24 -4.42
C VAL A 161 10.80 -8.82 -5.65
N LYS A 162 12.13 -8.99 -5.62
CA LYS A 162 12.99 -8.66 -6.76
C LYS A 162 12.59 -9.41 -8.02
N GLN A 163 12.25 -10.69 -7.91
CA GLN A 163 11.80 -11.53 -9.02
C GLN A 163 10.45 -11.06 -9.57
N ALA A 164 9.51 -10.67 -8.71
CA ALA A 164 8.17 -10.25 -9.14
C ALA A 164 8.14 -8.91 -9.91
N PHE A 165 9.25 -8.15 -9.86
CA PHE A 165 9.43 -6.88 -10.57
C PHE A 165 10.28 -6.99 -11.87
N GLN A 166 10.61 -8.21 -12.30
CA GLN A 166 11.36 -8.50 -13.54
C GLN A 166 10.44 -9.13 -14.59
#